data_AF-A0A949PH01-F1
#
_entry.id   AF-A0A949PH01-F1
#
_cell.length_a   1.000
_cell.length_b   1.000
_cell.length_c   1.000
_cell.angle_alpha   90.00
_cell.angle_beta   90.00
_cell.angle_gamma   90.00
#
_symmetry.space_group_name_H-M   'P 1'
#
loop_
_entity.id
_entity.type
_entity.pdbx_description
1 polymer ?
#
loop_
_entity_poly.entity_id
_entity_poly.type
_entity_poly.pdbx_seq_one_letter_code
_entity_poly.pdbx_strand_id
1 'polypeptide(L)'
;MAAWFEVRPQPIMMPEVASYGCLMLNSTVEFMQGDEEVNQRAERFFNFIRGGFKASLKSIRDSGQLPQDFDIEAKAELLLGSSIGLNIIIRSATNNAAGIDLAASVSAMIRGWAL
;
A
#
# COMPACT_ATOMS: atom_id res chain seq x y z
N MET A 1 2.50 -8.40 -7.57
CA MET A 1 2.62 -7.22 -6.67
C MET A 1 2.51 -5.91 -7.42
N ALA A 2 3.32 -5.65 -8.46
CA ALA A 2 3.17 -4.46 -9.33
C ALA A 2 1.75 -4.29 -9.89
N ALA A 3 1.18 -5.37 -10.47
CA ALA A 3 -0.18 -5.36 -11.00
C ALA A 3 -1.24 -4.88 -10.00
N TRP A 4 -1.05 -5.12 -8.69
CA TRP A 4 -1.99 -4.65 -7.66
C TRP A 4 -2.00 -3.11 -7.59
N PHE A 5 -0.84 -2.47 -7.67
CA PHE A 5 -0.75 -1.01 -7.67
C PHE A 5 -1.35 -0.42 -8.95
N GLU A 6 -1.08 -1.00 -10.12
CA GLU A 6 -1.65 -0.58 -11.42
C GLU A 6 -3.19 -0.59 -11.44
N VAL A 7 -3.81 -1.60 -10.82
CA VAL A 7 -5.28 -1.74 -10.81
C VAL A 7 -5.95 -0.99 -9.67
N ARG A 8 -5.21 -0.65 -8.60
CA ARG A 8 -5.76 0.02 -7.41
C ARG A 8 -6.51 1.33 -7.69
N PRO A 9 -6.02 2.25 -8.55
CA PRO A 9 -6.75 3.48 -8.87
C PRO A 9 -7.88 3.27 -9.90
N GLN A 10 -8.01 2.08 -10.48
CA GLN A 10 -8.99 1.84 -11.54
C GLN A 10 -10.40 1.64 -10.96
N PRO A 11 -11.45 2.19 -11.61
CA PRO A 11 -12.84 2.05 -11.16
C PRO A 11 -13.33 0.60 -11.01
N ILE A 12 -12.71 -0.33 -11.76
CA ILE A 12 -13.06 -1.76 -11.72
C ILE A 12 -12.73 -2.42 -10.37
N MET A 13 -11.71 -1.93 -9.66
CA MET A 13 -11.28 -2.45 -8.35
C MET A 13 -11.83 -1.63 -7.18
N MET A 14 -12.19 -0.37 -7.41
CA MET A 14 -12.83 0.51 -6.42
C MET A 14 -14.08 1.15 -7.04
N PRO A 15 -15.29 0.63 -6.72
CA PRO A 15 -16.53 1.32 -7.02
C PRO A 15 -16.51 2.73 -6.41
N GLU A 16 -17.22 3.69 -7.00
CA GLU A 16 -17.28 5.08 -6.51
C GLU A 16 -17.66 5.20 -5.02
N VAL A 17 -18.39 4.23 -4.45
CA VAL A 17 -18.74 4.17 -3.01
C VAL A 17 -17.51 3.91 -2.11
N ALA A 18 -16.40 3.42 -2.66
CA ALA A 18 -15.11 3.29 -1.99
C ALA A 18 -14.26 4.59 -2.02
N SER A 19 -14.79 5.69 -2.55
CA SER A 19 -14.14 7.02 -2.65
C SER A 19 -13.79 7.67 -1.31
N TYR A 20 -14.29 7.14 -0.18
CA TYR A 20 -13.91 7.62 1.16
C TYR A 20 -12.47 7.22 1.56
N GLY A 21 -11.77 6.44 0.73
CA GLY A 21 -10.37 6.07 0.97
C GLY A 21 -10.22 4.92 1.96
N CYS A 22 -9.10 4.90 2.71
CA CYS A 22 -8.83 3.85 3.69
C CYS A 22 -9.52 4.17 5.02
N LEU A 23 -10.49 3.35 5.42
CA LEU A 23 -11.19 3.49 6.71
C LEU A 23 -10.20 3.63 7.87
N MET A 24 -9.21 2.74 7.95
CA MET A 24 -8.24 2.76 9.04
C MET A 24 -7.44 4.07 9.07
N LEU A 25 -6.97 4.54 7.92
CA LEU A 25 -6.25 5.82 7.82
C LEU A 25 -7.12 6.99 8.29
N ASN A 26 -8.39 7.00 7.88
CA ASN A 26 -9.32 8.04 8.29
C ASN A 26 -9.55 8.03 9.80
N SER A 27 -9.79 6.84 10.38
CA SER A 27 -9.95 6.68 11.83
C SER A 27 -8.70 7.07 12.60
N THR A 28 -7.51 6.73 12.11
CA THR A 28 -6.25 7.15 12.74
C THR A 28 -6.10 8.67 12.72
N VAL A 29 -6.36 9.34 11.59
CA VAL A 29 -6.25 10.80 11.52
C VAL A 29 -7.22 11.50 12.46
N GLU A 30 -8.45 10.99 12.58
CA GLU A 30 -9.50 11.62 13.39
C GLU A 30 -9.33 11.36 14.90
N PHE A 31 -8.99 10.14 15.31
CA PHE A 31 -9.11 9.69 16.71
C PHE A 31 -7.79 9.35 17.40
N MET A 32 -6.64 9.38 16.71
CA MET A 32 -5.35 8.98 17.30
C MET A 32 -5.00 9.76 18.58
N GLN A 33 -5.42 11.03 18.66
CA GLN A 33 -5.32 11.84 19.87
C GLN A 33 -6.51 11.57 20.80
N GLY A 34 -6.39 10.55 21.65
CA GLY A 34 -7.33 10.32 22.75
C GLY A 34 -8.06 8.98 22.74
N ASP A 35 -7.89 8.17 21.70
CA ASP A 35 -8.49 6.82 21.63
C ASP A 35 -7.42 5.73 21.50
N GLU A 36 -7.11 5.09 22.63
CA GLU A 36 -6.13 4.01 22.69
C GLU A 36 -6.58 2.77 21.89
N GLU A 37 -7.89 2.50 21.83
CA GLU A 37 -8.41 1.36 21.09
C GLU A 37 -8.18 1.54 19.58
N VAL A 38 -8.44 2.74 19.05
CA VAL A 38 -8.13 3.08 17.66
C VAL A 38 -6.64 2.95 17.38
N ASN A 39 -5.78 3.41 18.28
CA ASN A 39 -4.32 3.30 18.12
C ASN A 39 -3.87 1.84 18.03
N GLN A 40 -4.33 0.98 18.94
CA GLN A 40 -3.99 -0.44 18.92
C GLN A 40 -4.55 -1.14 17.66
N ARG A 41 -5.75 -0.78 17.21
CA ARG A 41 -6.34 -1.33 15.97
C ARG A 41 -5.55 -0.90 14.74
N ALA A 42 -5.15 0.36 14.66
CA ALA A 42 -4.34 0.90 13.57
C ALA A 42 -2.97 0.22 13.51
N GLU A 43 -2.30 0.07 14.64
CA GLU A 43 -1.01 -0.63 14.73
C GLU A 43 -1.13 -2.08 14.23
N ARG A 44 -2.12 -2.84 14.71
CA ARG A 44 -2.37 -4.21 14.25
C ARG A 44 -2.62 -4.28 12.75
N PHE A 45 -3.41 -3.34 12.22
CA PHE A 45 -3.73 -3.28 10.79
C PHE A 45 -2.47 -3.03 9.93
N PHE A 46 -1.66 -2.03 10.28
CA PHE A 46 -0.45 -1.73 9.52
C PHE A 46 0.62 -2.82 9.69
N ASN A 47 0.72 -3.44 10.87
CA ASN A 47 1.58 -4.61 11.09
C ASN A 47 1.16 -5.80 10.22
N PHE A 48 -0.14 -6.04 10.07
CA PHE A 48 -0.66 -7.10 9.20
C PHE A 48 -0.29 -6.85 7.73
N ILE A 49 -0.52 -5.63 7.22
CA ILE A 49 -0.17 -5.27 5.83
C ILE A 49 1.34 -5.41 5.59
N ARG A 50 2.15 -4.88 6.50
CA ARG A 50 3.61 -5.00 6.46
C ARG A 50 4.06 -6.46 6.42
N GLY A 51 3.49 -7.29 7.29
CA GLY A 51 3.75 -8.73 7.31
C GLY A 51 3.42 -9.41 5.98
N GLY A 52 2.29 -9.05 5.36
CA GLY A 52 1.89 -9.53 4.04
C GLY A 52 2.88 -9.14 2.93
N PHE A 53 3.38 -7.90 2.94
CA PHE A 53 4.41 -7.46 2.00
C PHE A 53 5.71 -8.23 2.18
N LYS A 54 6.20 -8.37 3.42
CA LYS A 54 7.42 -9.13 3.74
C LYS A 54 7.32 -10.58 3.30
N ALA A 55 6.21 -11.25 3.63
CA ALA A 55 5.99 -12.65 3.26
C ALA A 55 5.99 -12.84 1.73
N SER A 56 5.32 -11.94 1.01
CA SER A 56 5.27 -11.98 -0.45
C SER A 56 6.64 -11.73 -1.08
N LEU A 57 7.38 -10.71 -0.64
CA LEU A 57 8.73 -10.40 -1.14
C LEU A 57 9.70 -11.55 -0.85
N LYS A 58 9.62 -12.14 0.34
CA LYS A 58 10.40 -13.33 0.70
C LYS A 58 10.12 -14.48 -0.25
N SER A 59 8.85 -14.80 -0.49
CA SER A 59 8.47 -15.87 -1.42
C SER A 59 8.97 -15.64 -2.85
N ILE A 60 8.99 -14.39 -3.32
CA ILE A 60 9.48 -14.04 -4.66
C ILE A 60 11.01 -14.14 -4.73
N ARG A 61 11.73 -13.75 -3.67
CA ARG A 61 13.17 -13.93 -3.59
C ARG A 61 13.57 -15.40 -3.53
N ASP A 62 12.85 -16.18 -2.72
CA ASP A 62 13.10 -17.61 -2.55
C ASP A 62 12.81 -18.40 -3.85
N SER A 63 12.01 -17.86 -4.77
CA SER A 63 11.80 -18.40 -6.13
C SER A 63 12.84 -17.94 -7.16
N GLY A 64 13.83 -17.14 -6.75
CA GLY A 64 14.92 -16.67 -7.61
C GLY A 64 14.54 -15.48 -8.51
N GLN A 65 13.40 -14.82 -8.27
CA GLN A 65 12.96 -13.68 -9.07
C GLN A 65 13.47 -12.33 -8.55
N LEU A 66 14.07 -12.31 -7.35
CA LEU A 66 14.73 -11.13 -6.77
C LEU A 66 16.18 -11.46 -6.41
N PRO A 67 17.07 -10.44 -6.35
CA PRO A 67 18.43 -10.60 -5.84
C PRO A 67 18.47 -11.25 -4.45
N GLN A 68 19.51 -12.01 -4.14
CA GLN A 68 19.64 -12.67 -2.83
C GLN A 68 19.89 -11.67 -1.69
N ASP A 69 20.54 -10.56 -1.98
CA ASP A 69 20.79 -9.42 -1.08
C ASP A 69 19.63 -8.42 -1.05
N PHE A 70 18.48 -8.76 -1.64
CA PHE A 70 17.32 -7.89 -1.68
C PHE A 70 16.79 -7.57 -0.26
N ASP A 71 16.79 -6.29 0.09
CA ASP A 71 16.34 -5.79 1.39
C ASP A 71 14.81 -5.82 1.51
N ILE A 72 14.27 -6.96 1.97
CA ILE A 72 12.84 -7.17 2.14
C ILE A 72 12.22 -6.16 3.12
N GLU A 73 12.96 -5.81 4.17
CA GLU A 73 12.46 -4.94 5.25
C GLU A 73 12.22 -3.53 4.71
N ALA A 74 13.25 -2.93 4.09
CA ALA A 74 13.13 -1.59 3.52
C ALA A 74 12.06 -1.53 2.41
N LYS A 75 11.97 -2.58 1.57
CA LYS A 75 11.01 -2.61 0.47
C LYS A 75 9.59 -2.82 0.95
N ALA A 76 9.37 -3.57 2.02
CA ALA A 76 8.05 -3.69 2.65
C ALA A 76 7.56 -2.34 3.22
N GLU A 77 8.43 -1.56 3.88
CA GLU A 77 8.06 -0.21 4.34
C GLU A 77 7.73 0.71 3.17
N LEU A 78 8.52 0.64 2.09
CA LEU A 78 8.27 1.45 0.91
C LEU A 78 6.92 1.12 0.27
N LEU A 79 6.54 -0.16 0.19
CA LEU A 79 5.24 -0.59 -0.31
C LEU A 79 4.08 -0.14 0.59
N LEU A 80 4.27 -0.21 1.91
CA LEU A 80 3.30 0.28 2.89
C LEU A 80 3.09 1.79 2.75
N GLY A 81 4.17 2.57 2.73
CA GLY A 81 4.13 4.02 2.57
C GLY A 81 3.50 4.42 1.23
N SER A 82 3.85 3.73 0.15
CA SER A 82 3.25 3.94 -1.18
C SER A 82 1.75 3.67 -1.18
N SER A 83 1.31 2.61 -0.50
CA SER A 83 -0.11 2.27 -0.37
C SER A 83 -0.88 3.32 0.43
N ILE A 84 -0.29 3.83 1.51
CA ILE A 84 -0.85 4.93 2.32
C ILE A 84 -0.95 6.20 1.47
N GLY A 85 0.14 6.60 0.82
CA GLY A 85 0.18 7.79 -0.04
C GLY A 85 -0.84 7.73 -1.17
N LEU A 86 -1.00 6.56 -1.80
CA LEU A 86 -2.00 6.34 -2.84
C LEU A 86 -3.44 6.55 -2.31
N ASN A 87 -3.76 6.06 -1.11
CA ASN A 87 -5.07 6.29 -0.51
C ASN A 87 -5.30 7.77 -0.15
N ILE A 88 -4.26 8.49 0.28
CA ILE A 88 -4.35 9.93 0.57
C ILE A 88 -4.60 10.72 -0.72
N ILE A 89 -3.82 10.46 -1.79
CA ILE A 89 -3.98 11.16 -3.07
C ILE A 89 -5.38 10.95 -3.63
N ILE A 90 -5.85 9.70 -3.66
CA ILE A 90 -7.21 9.36 -4.12
C ILE A 90 -8.26 10.10 -3.27
N ARG A 91 -8.13 10.09 -1.93
CA ARG A 91 -9.06 10.78 -1.03
C ARG A 91 -9.05 12.31 -1.20
N SER A 92 -7.89 12.88 -1.53
CA SER A 92 -7.74 14.33 -1.71
C SER A 92 -8.34 14.84 -3.03
N ALA A 93 -8.65 13.93 -3.95
CA ALA A 93 -9.25 14.24 -5.24
C ALA A 93 -10.72 13.82 -5.28
N THR A 94 -11.49 14.42 -6.20
CA THR A 94 -12.87 13.99 -6.49
C THR A 94 -12.92 12.77 -7.42
N ASN A 95 -11.77 12.20 -7.79
CA ASN A 95 -11.64 11.12 -8.76
C ASN A 95 -10.46 10.21 -8.41
N ASN A 96 -10.70 8.89 -8.41
CA ASN A 96 -9.69 7.84 -8.20
C ASN A 96 -8.51 7.91 -9.20
N ALA A 97 -8.72 8.51 -10.38
CA ALA A 97 -7.68 8.72 -11.37
C ALA A 97 -6.48 9.54 -10.86
N ALA A 98 -6.66 10.35 -9.80
CA ALA A 98 -5.57 11.12 -9.21
C ALA A 98 -4.41 10.25 -8.71
N GLY A 99 -4.67 8.97 -8.38
CA GLY A 99 -3.64 8.04 -7.94
C GLY A 99 -2.84 7.36 -9.07
N ILE A 100 -3.20 7.56 -10.35
CA ILE A 100 -2.65 6.79 -11.47
C ILE A 100 -1.14 6.96 -11.59
N ASP A 101 -0.62 8.19 -11.50
CA ASP A 101 0.81 8.45 -11.71
C ASP A 101 1.67 7.82 -10.60
N LEU A 102 1.21 7.89 -9.35
CA LEU A 102 1.88 7.23 -8.23
C LEU A 102 1.81 5.70 -8.38
N ALA A 103 0.64 5.16 -8.73
CA ALA A 103 0.44 3.74 -8.95
C ALA A 103 1.34 3.19 -10.07
N ALA A 104 1.45 3.92 -11.19
CA ALA A 104 2.31 3.58 -12.31
C ALA A 104 3.79 3.61 -11.90
N SER A 105 4.22 4.65 -11.19
CA SER A 105 5.60 4.81 -10.71
C SER A 105 6.01 3.71 -9.73
N VAL A 106 5.13 3.39 -8.78
CA VAL A 106 5.37 2.30 -7.82
C VAL A 106 5.46 0.96 -8.54
N SER A 107 4.59 0.73 -9.53
CA SER A 107 4.62 -0.51 -10.33
C SER A 107 5.89 -0.63 -11.17
N ALA A 108 6.33 0.45 -11.81
CA ALA A 108 7.58 0.49 -12.55
C ALA A 108 8.79 0.20 -11.64
N MET A 109 8.82 0.80 -10.45
CA MET A 109 9.84 0.53 -9.45
C MET A 109 9.83 -0.92 -8.99
N ILE A 110 8.66 -1.53 -8.71
CA ILE A 110 8.57 -2.94 -8.34
C ILE A 110 9.09 -3.85 -9.47
N ARG A 111 8.74 -3.54 -10.72
CA ARG A 111 9.23 -4.29 -11.89
C ARG A 111 10.75 -4.19 -12.03
N GLY A 112 11.33 -3.04 -11.68
CA GLY A 112 12.78 -2.83 -11.65
C GLY A 112 13.53 -3.60 -10.55
N TRP A 113 12.84 -4.32 -9.67
CA TRP A 113 13.46 -5.19 -8.67
C TRP A 113 13.78 -6.60 -9.18
N ALA A 114 13.14 -7.01 -10.27
CA ALA A 114 13.33 -8.33 -10.84
C ALA A 114 14.76 -8.50 -11.38
N LEU A 115 15.26 -9.75 -11.32
CA LEU A 115 16.49 -10.18 -11.99
C LEU A 115 16.31 -10.31 -13.50
#